data_AF-A0A0T6ASQ1-F1
#
_entry.id   AF-A0A0T6ASQ1-F1
#
_cell.length_a   1.000
_cell.length_b   1.000
_cell.length_c   1.000
_cell.angle_alpha   90.00
_cell.angle_beta   90.00
_cell.angle_gamma   90.00
#
_symmetry.space_group_name_H-M   'P 1'
#
loop_
_entity.id
_entity.type
_entity.pdbx_description
1 polymer ?
#
loop_
_entity_poly.entity_id
_entity_poly.type
_entity_poly.pdbx_seq_one_letter_code
_entity_poly.pdbx_strand_id
1 'polypeptide(L)'
;GTSILRQNATNSPKIDTNLLVKSVVTDMMNAEKGGHWLLSSYAPFKDKPCFPGFENRSFEEVRFGYYEAMKNRNIEQYKQHLQMTLQEAVMKVKALQNPTAEIIAMLIQIYNTPSSEDLNSTVMPFGSIQSSAVYGQNPSVFNQNQPMPFSQNQSPSSLGFNQKQPL
;
A
#
# COMPACT_ATOMS: atom_id res chain seq x y z
N GLY A 1 15.78 52.15 -29.79
CA GLY A 1 15.11 51.81 -28.52
C GLY A 1 15.50 50.40 -28.15
N THR A 2 16.22 50.24 -27.06
CA THR A 2 16.82 48.98 -26.59
C THR A 2 15.76 47.98 -26.13
N SER A 3 15.71 46.82 -26.78
CA SER A 3 14.94 45.65 -26.33
C SER A 3 15.60 45.06 -25.09
N ILE A 4 14.90 45.07 -23.94
CA ILE A 4 15.35 44.40 -22.72
C ILE A 4 14.84 42.95 -22.75
N LEU A 5 15.72 42.02 -23.06
CA LEU A 5 15.51 40.60 -22.83
C LEU A 5 15.81 40.27 -21.37
N ARG A 6 14.76 39.90 -20.64
CA ARG A 6 14.66 38.74 -19.75
C ARG A 6 15.84 38.44 -18.82
N GLN A 7 15.64 38.71 -17.52
CA GLN A 7 16.14 37.85 -16.45
C GLN A 7 15.03 37.70 -15.38
N ASN A 8 14.08 36.79 -15.61
CA ASN A 8 13.35 36.18 -14.51
C ASN A 8 14.28 35.13 -13.92
N ALA A 9 15.04 35.51 -12.88
CA ALA A 9 15.79 34.56 -12.09
C ALA A 9 14.81 33.52 -11.56
N THR A 10 14.95 32.28 -12.02
CA THR A 10 14.30 31.11 -11.44
C THR A 10 14.72 31.03 -9.98
N ASN A 11 13.91 31.61 -9.10
CA ASN A 11 14.05 31.51 -7.67
C ASN A 11 13.52 30.13 -7.27
N SER A 12 14.26 29.09 -7.67
CA SER A 12 14.08 27.75 -7.14
C SER A 12 14.27 27.87 -5.62
N PRO A 13 13.32 27.43 -4.79
CA PRO A 13 13.53 27.44 -3.35
C PRO A 13 14.85 26.70 -3.09
N LYS A 14 15.81 27.36 -2.43
CA LYS A 14 17.03 26.70 -1.99
C LYS A 14 16.60 25.67 -0.96
N ILE A 15 16.48 24.43 -1.43
CA ILE A 15 16.07 23.29 -0.60
C ILE A 15 17.16 23.11 0.45
N ASP A 16 16.77 23.20 1.72
CA ASP A 16 17.65 22.89 2.83
C ASP A 16 17.83 21.37 2.92
N THR A 17 18.80 20.85 2.16
CA THR A 17 19.15 19.41 2.14
C THR A 17 19.34 18.85 3.55
N ASN A 18 19.89 19.65 4.47
CA ASN A 18 20.05 19.26 5.87
C ASN A 18 18.72 19.01 6.59
N LEU A 19 17.69 19.83 6.31
CA LEU A 19 16.36 19.65 6.89
C LEU A 19 15.69 18.39 6.34
N LEU A 20 15.83 18.19 5.03
CA LEU A 20 15.29 17.04 4.31
C LEU A 20 15.89 15.73 4.83
N VAL A 21 17.22 15.67 4.97
CA VAL A 21 17.92 14.53 5.54
C VAL A 21 17.53 14.30 7.01
N LYS A 22 17.44 15.37 7.82
CA LYS A 22 17.02 15.26 9.22
C LYS A 22 15.62 14.66 9.36
N SER A 23 14.66 15.08 8.52
CA SER A 23 13.30 14.53 8.52
C SER A 23 13.33 13.02 8.28
N VAL A 24 14.04 12.58 7.25
CA VAL A 24 14.16 11.15 6.92
C VAL A 24 14.80 10.37 8.06
N VAL A 25 15.89 10.86 8.64
CA VAL A 25 16.57 10.21 9.77
C VAL A 25 15.64 10.11 10.98
N THR A 26 14.90 11.17 11.30
CA THR A 26 13.91 11.17 12.37
C THR A 26 12.79 10.14 12.11
N ASP A 27 12.26 10.09 10.90
CA ASP A 27 11.23 9.11 10.51
C ASP A 27 11.73 7.67 10.68
N MET A 28 12.97 7.38 10.27
CA MET A 28 13.55 6.04 10.40
C MET A 28 13.82 5.64 11.84
N MET A 29 14.26 6.58 12.69
CA MET A 29 14.38 6.33 14.13
C MET A 29 13.03 6.06 14.77
N ASN A 30 11.99 6.78 14.36
CA ASN A 30 10.63 6.57 14.83
C ASN A 30 10.05 5.25 14.31
N ALA A 31 10.38 4.85 13.08
CA ALA A 31 9.97 3.56 12.54
C ALA A 31 10.56 2.38 13.33
N GLU A 32 11.84 2.46 13.68
CA GLU A 32 12.50 1.43 14.49
C GLU A 32 11.97 1.41 15.93
N LYS A 33 11.86 2.56 16.59
CA LYS A 33 11.41 2.64 18.00
C LYS A 33 9.91 2.42 18.16
N GLY A 34 9.12 2.83 17.18
CA GLY A 34 7.66 2.76 17.16
C GLY A 34 7.12 1.40 16.72
N GLY A 35 7.98 0.45 16.33
CA GLY A 35 7.55 -0.86 15.86
C GLY A 35 6.75 -0.78 14.56
N HIS A 36 7.09 0.17 13.68
CA HIS A 36 6.44 0.26 12.38
C HIS A 36 6.72 -0.99 11.54
N TRP A 37 5.81 -1.27 10.62
CA TRP A 37 5.97 -2.38 9.70
C TRP A 37 7.05 -2.07 8.67
N LEU A 38 8.25 -2.60 8.87
CA LEU A 38 9.40 -2.25 8.02
C LEU A 38 9.27 -2.73 6.56
N LEU A 39 8.32 -3.63 6.28
CA LEU A 39 7.98 -4.08 4.93
C LEU A 39 6.95 -3.18 4.24
N SER A 40 6.49 -2.10 4.87
CA SER A 40 5.67 -1.09 4.18
C SER A 40 6.54 -0.24 3.27
N SER A 41 5.97 0.23 2.15
CA SER A 41 6.62 1.26 1.33
C SER A 41 6.82 2.56 2.11
N TYR A 42 7.94 3.25 1.86
CA TYR A 42 8.25 4.54 2.49
C TYR A 42 8.32 5.65 1.44
N ALA A 43 7.58 6.74 1.66
CA ALA A 43 7.62 7.94 0.85
C ALA A 43 7.97 9.14 1.75
N PRO A 44 9.21 9.68 1.66
CA PRO A 44 9.66 10.74 2.55
C PRO A 44 9.01 12.10 2.28
N PHE A 45 8.45 12.30 1.09
CA PHE A 45 7.87 13.57 0.66
C PHE A 45 6.45 13.37 0.14
N LYS A 46 5.57 14.32 0.47
CA LYS A 46 4.20 14.35 -0.03
C LYS A 46 4.21 14.50 -1.56
N ASP A 47 3.34 13.76 -2.23
CA ASP A 47 3.12 13.81 -3.69
C ASP A 47 4.35 13.45 -4.54
N LYS A 48 5.34 12.78 -3.95
CA LYS A 48 6.55 12.27 -4.60
C LYS A 48 6.56 10.74 -4.62
N PRO A 49 7.33 10.12 -5.53
CA PRO A 49 7.43 8.66 -5.56
C PRO A 49 8.02 8.10 -4.27
N CYS A 50 7.67 6.85 -3.97
CA CYS A 50 8.26 6.11 -2.85
C CYS A 50 9.76 5.96 -3.02
N PHE A 51 10.48 5.89 -1.91
CA PHE A 51 11.89 5.56 -1.90
C PHE A 51 12.09 4.15 -2.49
N PRO A 52 13.00 3.99 -3.47
CA PRO A 52 13.14 2.74 -4.19
C PRO A 52 13.70 1.63 -3.30
N GLY A 53 13.38 0.38 -3.65
CA GLY A 53 13.85 -0.80 -2.96
C GLY A 53 13.01 -1.21 -1.75
N PHE A 54 12.04 -0.42 -1.27
CA PHE A 54 11.07 -0.93 -0.31
C PHE A 54 10.00 -1.75 -1.04
N GLU A 55 10.06 -3.08 -0.92
CA GLU A 55 8.98 -3.97 -1.36
C GLU A 55 7.79 -3.74 -0.43
N ASN A 56 6.64 -3.34 -0.98
CA ASN A 56 5.44 -3.16 -0.18
C ASN A 56 4.79 -4.52 0.08
N ARG A 57 4.84 -4.99 1.32
CA ARG A 57 4.03 -6.14 1.78
C ARG A 57 3.20 -5.74 2.97
N SER A 58 1.93 -6.11 3.00
CA SER A 58 1.07 -5.94 4.17
C SER A 58 1.17 -7.12 5.14
N PHE A 59 0.68 -6.92 6.37
CA PHE A 59 0.56 -8.00 7.35
C PHE A 59 -0.33 -9.15 6.85
N GLU A 60 -1.40 -8.81 6.14
CA GLU A 60 -2.34 -9.76 5.57
C GLU A 60 -1.68 -10.61 4.49
N GLU A 61 -0.85 -10.02 3.63
CA GLU A 61 -0.10 -10.76 2.60
C GLU A 61 0.90 -11.73 3.23
N VAL A 62 1.57 -11.34 4.31
CA VAL A 62 2.47 -12.23 5.05
C VAL A 62 1.70 -13.38 5.70
N ARG A 63 0.58 -13.08 6.37
CA ARG A 63 -0.27 -14.10 6.97
C ARG A 63 -0.85 -15.05 5.93
N PHE A 64 -1.30 -14.53 4.79
CA PHE A 64 -1.83 -15.31 3.68
C PHE A 64 -0.75 -16.24 3.10
N GLY A 65 0.44 -15.72 2.81
CA GLY A 65 1.56 -16.52 2.31
C GLY A 65 1.97 -17.64 3.27
N TYR A 66 1.89 -17.40 4.58
CA TYR A 66 2.10 -18.45 5.57
C TYR A 66 1.08 -19.58 5.45
N TYR A 67 -0.22 -19.27 5.35
CA TYR A 67 -1.27 -20.30 5.18
C TYR A 67 -1.14 -21.07 3.87
N GLU A 68 -0.78 -20.39 2.79
CA GLU A 68 -0.49 -21.07 1.51
C GLU A 68 0.70 -22.03 1.65
N ALA A 69 1.77 -21.61 2.32
CA ALA A 69 2.93 -22.45 2.59
C ALA A 69 2.57 -23.65 3.49
N MET A 70 1.65 -23.49 4.44
CA MET A 70 1.13 -24.61 5.24
C MET A 70 0.41 -25.63 4.38
N LYS A 71 -0.48 -25.19 3.49
CA LYS A 71 -1.22 -26.05 2.56
C LYS A 71 -0.27 -26.79 1.61
N ASN A 72 0.76 -26.10 1.14
CA ASN A 72 1.72 -26.63 0.16
C ASN A 72 2.91 -27.37 0.81
N ARG A 73 2.92 -27.54 2.14
CA ARG A 73 4.00 -28.17 2.92
C ARG A 73 5.38 -27.52 2.75
N ASN A 74 5.41 -26.21 2.45
CA ASN A 74 6.63 -25.43 2.19
C ASN A 74 6.84 -24.29 3.20
N ILE A 75 6.45 -24.51 4.46
CA ILE A 75 6.47 -23.48 5.52
C ILE A 75 7.89 -22.98 5.78
N GLU A 76 8.89 -23.87 5.80
CA GLU A 76 10.26 -23.49 6.14
C GLU A 76 10.91 -22.61 5.07
N GLN A 77 10.65 -22.91 3.79
CA GLN A 77 11.10 -22.06 2.68
C GLN A 77 10.48 -20.67 2.76
N TYR A 78 9.19 -20.59 3.08
CA TYR A 78 8.50 -19.32 3.26
C TYR A 78 9.07 -18.50 4.43
N LYS A 79 9.35 -19.15 5.56
CA LYS A 79 9.98 -18.51 6.73
C LYS A 79 11.37 -17.97 6.39
N GLN A 80 12.19 -18.73 5.67
CA GLN A 80 13.51 -18.28 5.23
C GLN A 80 13.41 -17.06 4.31
N HIS A 81 12.53 -17.10 3.31
CA HIS A 81 12.28 -15.96 2.41
C HIS A 81 11.87 -14.72 3.20
N LEU A 82 10.88 -14.86 4.09
CA LEU A 82 10.40 -13.74 4.91
C LEU A 82 11.49 -13.17 5.82
N GLN A 83 12.33 -14.02 6.40
CA GLN A 83 13.46 -13.59 7.23
C GLN A 83 14.49 -12.79 6.42
N MET A 84 14.80 -13.22 5.19
CA MET A 84 15.68 -12.48 4.29
C MET A 84 15.08 -11.12 3.92
N THR A 85 13.80 -11.07 3.56
CA THR A 85 13.10 -9.82 3.26
C THR A 85 13.11 -8.87 4.45
N LEU A 86 12.86 -9.37 5.66
CA LEU A 86 12.90 -8.56 6.88
C LEU A 86 14.30 -8.02 7.16
N GLN A 87 15.34 -8.83 6.98
CA GLN A 87 16.72 -8.41 7.16
C GLN A 87 17.09 -7.31 6.17
N GLU A 88 16.67 -7.43 4.92
CA GLU A 88 16.88 -6.41 3.88
C GLU A 88 16.20 -5.08 4.25
N ALA A 89 14.96 -5.14 4.73
CA ALA A 89 14.24 -3.95 5.19
C ALA A 89 14.94 -3.28 6.38
N VAL A 90 15.40 -4.05 7.37
CA VAL A 90 16.17 -3.53 8.51
C VAL A 90 17.47 -2.87 8.05
N MET A 91 18.20 -3.48 7.11
CA MET A 91 19.41 -2.87 6.55
C MET A 91 19.12 -1.53 5.88
N LYS A 92 18.02 -1.42 5.13
CA LYS A 92 17.60 -0.17 4.46
C LYS A 92 17.23 0.93 5.46
N VAL A 93 16.48 0.59 6.50
CA VAL A 93 16.15 1.54 7.58
C VAL A 93 17.42 2.06 8.25
N LYS A 94 18.37 1.17 8.56
CA LYS A 94 19.67 1.56 9.15
C LYS A 94 20.51 2.43 8.20
N ALA A 95 20.48 2.14 6.91
CA ALA A 95 21.15 2.95 5.90
C ALA A 95 20.54 4.36 5.80
N LEU A 96 19.22 4.48 5.95
CA LEU A 96 18.52 5.78 5.97
C LEU A 96 18.70 6.53 7.30
N GLN A 97 19.01 5.86 8.41
CA GLN A 97 19.41 6.51 9.66
C GLN A 97 20.80 7.15 9.58
N ASN A 98 21.70 6.56 8.77
CA ASN A 98 23.06 7.09 8.52
C ASN A 98 23.27 7.25 7.00
N PRO A 99 22.59 8.23 6.38
CA PRO A 99 22.51 8.33 4.92
C PRO A 99 23.87 8.65 4.31
N THR A 100 24.28 7.83 3.35
CA THR A 100 25.48 8.07 2.52
C THR A 100 25.22 9.16 1.48
N ALA A 101 26.28 9.66 0.85
CA ALA A 101 26.16 10.67 -0.21
C ALA A 101 25.21 10.24 -1.36
N GLU A 102 25.20 8.94 -1.70
CA GLU A 102 24.31 8.39 -2.73
C GLU A 102 22.84 8.44 -2.31
N ILE A 103 22.53 8.08 -1.06
CA ILE A 103 21.18 8.15 -0.50
C ILE A 103 20.70 9.61 -0.48
N ILE A 104 21.57 10.54 -0.10
CA ILE A 104 21.24 11.98 -0.11
C ILE A 104 20.93 12.45 -1.54
N ALA A 105 21.74 12.05 -2.53
CA ALA A 105 21.49 12.37 -3.94
C ALA A 105 20.15 11.81 -4.43
N MET A 106 19.81 10.58 -4.03
CA MET A 106 18.54 9.95 -4.34
C MET A 106 17.36 10.69 -3.69
N LEU A 107 17.48 11.09 -2.42
CA LEU A 107 16.44 11.89 -1.75
C LEU A 107 16.21 13.23 -2.44
N ILE A 108 17.28 13.90 -2.88
CA ILE A 108 17.19 15.13 -3.69
C ILE A 108 16.49 14.86 -5.03
N GLN A 109 16.80 13.76 -5.70
CA GLN A 109 16.18 13.37 -6.96
C GLN A 109 14.67 13.12 -6.79
N ILE A 110 14.28 12.39 -5.75
CA ILE A 110 12.87 12.13 -5.41
C ILE A 110 12.14 13.45 -5.15
N TYR A 111 12.76 14.37 -4.40
CA TYR A 111 12.18 15.68 -4.13
C TYR A 111 11.99 16.53 -5.41
N ASN A 112 12.98 16.51 -6.31
CA ASN A 112 12.94 17.25 -7.57
C ASN A 112 12.04 16.61 -8.64
N THR A 113 11.53 15.40 -8.42
CA THR A 113 10.59 14.76 -9.36
C THR A 113 9.30 15.57 -9.39
N PRO A 114 8.72 15.90 -10.56
CA PRO A 114 7.46 16.66 -10.62
C PRO A 114 6.36 15.93 -9.86
N SER A 115 5.57 16.66 -9.08
CA SER A 115 4.48 16.05 -8.30
C SER A 115 3.42 15.53 -9.27
N SER A 116 2.81 14.37 -8.96
CA SER A 116 1.73 13.82 -9.78
C SER A 116 0.50 14.73 -9.87
N GLU A 117 0.40 15.77 -9.03
CA GLU A 117 -0.62 16.82 -9.12
C GLU A 117 -0.48 17.72 -10.36
N ASP A 118 0.71 17.76 -11.00
CA ASP A 118 0.92 18.49 -12.27
C ASP A 118 0.43 17.69 -13.50
N LEU A 119 0.03 16.43 -13.31
CA LEU A 119 -0.71 15.67 -14.31
C LEU A 119 -2.18 16.08 -14.23
N ASN A 120 -2.49 17.17 -14.94
CA ASN A 120 -3.82 17.70 -15.25
C ASN A 120 -4.98 16.77 -14.82
N SER A 121 -5.65 17.15 -13.73
CA SER A 121 -6.70 16.36 -13.08
C SER A 121 -7.78 15.95 -14.08
N THR A 122 -7.77 14.70 -14.53
CA THR A 122 -9.04 14.02 -14.81
C THR A 122 -9.53 13.53 -13.46
N VAL A 123 -10.24 14.42 -12.76
CA VAL A 123 -10.98 14.09 -11.54
C VAL A 123 -11.99 13.01 -11.92
N MET A 124 -11.66 11.76 -11.62
CA MET A 124 -12.66 10.69 -11.57
C MET A 124 -13.17 10.68 -10.13
N PRO A 125 -14.36 11.25 -9.85
CA PRO A 125 -14.90 11.23 -8.49
C PRO A 125 -15.08 9.77 -8.06
N PHE A 126 -14.71 9.47 -6.81
CA PHE A 126 -15.02 8.22 -6.14
C PHE A 126 -16.56 8.05 -6.15
N GLY A 127 -17.05 7.25 -7.10
CA GLY A 127 -18.48 7.11 -7.43
C GLY A 127 -18.82 7.23 -8.92
N SER A 128 -17.90 7.66 -9.78
CA SER A 128 -18.11 7.65 -11.24
C SER A 128 -17.89 6.25 -11.82
N ILE A 129 -18.98 5.49 -11.86
CA ILE A 129 -19.09 4.33 -12.74
C ILE A 129 -19.12 4.88 -14.17
N GLN A 130 -17.95 4.97 -14.83
CA GLN A 130 -17.92 5.04 -16.29
C GLN A 130 -18.09 3.63 -16.81
N SER A 131 -19.35 3.22 -16.93
CA SER A 131 -19.75 2.03 -17.67
C SER A 131 -19.46 2.25 -19.16
N SER A 132 -18.31 1.82 -19.63
CA SER A 132 -18.17 1.32 -21.00
C SER A 132 -18.23 -0.20 -20.93
N ALA A 133 -19.45 -0.73 -20.88
CA ALA A 133 -19.68 -2.15 -21.11
C ALA A 133 -19.50 -2.42 -22.61
N VAL A 134 -18.50 -3.23 -22.95
CA VAL A 134 -18.45 -3.98 -24.19
C VAL A 134 -18.62 -5.45 -23.81
N TYR A 135 -19.86 -5.92 -24.05
CA TYR A 135 -20.42 -7.27 -24.06
C TYR A 135 -20.62 -8.05 -22.76
N GLY A 136 -21.87 -8.03 -22.26
CA GLY A 136 -22.46 -9.03 -21.37
C GLY A 136 -23.62 -8.47 -20.56
N GLN A 137 -24.85 -8.93 -20.82
CA GLN A 137 -26.11 -8.26 -20.46
C GLN A 137 -26.54 -8.34 -18.96
N ASN A 138 -27.27 -7.28 -18.57
CA ASN A 138 -28.50 -7.23 -17.75
C ASN A 138 -28.44 -6.56 -16.33
N PRO A 139 -29.45 -5.75 -15.94
CA PRO A 139 -29.28 -4.64 -14.99
C PRO A 139 -29.83 -4.86 -13.57
N SER A 140 -29.31 -4.03 -12.66
CA SER A 140 -29.96 -3.33 -11.53
C SER A 140 -30.98 -4.06 -10.63
N VAL A 141 -30.58 -4.32 -9.38
CA VAL A 141 -31.47 -4.56 -8.23
C VAL A 141 -30.93 -3.81 -6.99
N PHE A 142 -30.95 -2.48 -7.01
CA PHE A 142 -30.71 -1.71 -5.78
C PHE A 142 -31.52 -0.42 -5.77
N ASN A 143 -32.85 -0.57 -5.74
CA ASN A 143 -33.72 0.46 -5.20
C ASN A 143 -35.01 -0.20 -4.69
N GLN A 144 -34.95 -0.85 -3.53
CA GLN A 144 -36.17 -1.03 -2.74
C GLN A 144 -35.86 -1.09 -1.25
N ASN A 145 -36.38 -0.07 -0.59
CA ASN A 145 -36.43 0.16 0.83
C ASN A 145 -37.18 -1.00 1.52
N GLN A 146 -36.49 -1.85 2.27
CA GLN A 146 -37.09 -2.79 3.23
C GLN A 146 -36.17 -2.93 4.46
N PRO A 147 -36.68 -2.76 5.69
CA PRO A 147 -35.91 -3.02 6.91
C PRO A 147 -35.80 -4.52 7.17
N MET A 148 -34.60 -4.99 7.48
CA MET A 148 -34.32 -6.39 7.83
C MET A 148 -34.90 -6.74 9.20
N PRO A 149 -35.65 -7.85 9.37
CA PRO A 149 -35.99 -8.36 10.69
C PRO A 149 -34.85 -9.23 11.23
N PHE A 150 -34.38 -8.83 12.40
CA PHE A 150 -33.61 -9.66 13.32
C PHE A 150 -34.55 -10.60 14.07
N SER A 151 -34.38 -11.92 13.95
CA SER A 151 -34.91 -12.95 14.87
C SER A 151 -34.23 -14.29 14.53
N GLN A 152 -33.41 -14.90 15.39
CA GLN A 152 -33.67 -15.58 16.66
C GLN A 152 -34.52 -16.87 16.52
N ASN A 153 -33.78 -18.00 16.55
CA ASN A 153 -34.04 -19.24 17.31
C ASN A 153 -35.07 -20.28 16.83
N GLN A 154 -34.60 -21.53 16.67
CA GLN A 154 -35.08 -22.80 17.27
C GLN A 154 -35.00 -24.03 16.34
N SER A 155 -34.60 -25.14 16.95
CA SER A 155 -34.22 -26.46 16.40
C SER A 155 -35.42 -27.39 16.10
N PRO A 156 -35.20 -28.70 15.85
CA PRO A 156 -35.31 -29.41 14.58
C PRO A 156 -36.66 -30.17 14.40
N SER A 157 -37.00 -30.59 13.18
CA SER A 157 -38.14 -31.48 12.95
C SER A 157 -37.85 -32.55 11.89
N SER A 158 -38.26 -33.76 12.28
CA SER A 158 -38.04 -35.10 11.74
C SER A 158 -38.73 -35.43 10.42
N LEU A 159 -38.08 -36.23 9.58
CA LEU A 159 -38.63 -37.17 8.57
C LEU A 159 -37.51 -38.22 8.37
N GLY A 160 -37.63 -39.53 8.59
CA GLY A 160 -38.76 -40.43 8.43
C GLY A 160 -38.45 -41.40 7.28
N PHE A 161 -37.61 -42.42 7.50
CA PHE A 161 -37.50 -43.59 6.62
C PHE A 161 -37.52 -44.87 7.45
N ASN A 162 -38.56 -45.67 7.20
CA ASN A 162 -38.85 -46.95 7.80
C ASN A 162 -38.43 -48.06 6.82
N GLN A 163 -37.60 -49.02 7.23
CA GLN A 163 -37.62 -50.34 6.61
C GLN A 163 -37.31 -51.43 7.65
N LYS A 164 -38.24 -52.40 7.70
CA LYS A 164 -38.46 -53.49 8.66
C LYS A 164 -37.33 -54.54 8.75
N GLN A 165 -37.16 -55.08 9.97
CA GLN A 165 -36.60 -56.40 10.34
C GLN A 165 -37.57 -57.56 9.90
N PRO A 166 -37.45 -58.85 10.30
CA PRO A 166 -36.36 -59.61 10.95
C PRO A 166 -36.09 -61.00 10.30
N LEU A 167 -35.04 -61.70 10.72
CA LEU A 167 -35.12 -62.96 11.49
C LEU A 167 -33.79 -63.20 12.20
#